data_AF-A0A522CQR4-F1
#
_entry.id   AF-A0A522CQR4-F1
#
_cell.length_a   1.000
_cell.length_b   1.000
_cell.length_c   1.000
_cell.angle_alpha   90.00
_cell.angle_beta   90.00
_cell.angle_gamma   90.00
#
_symmetry.space_group_name_H-M   'P 1'
#
loop_
_entity.id
_entity.type
_entity.pdbx_description
1 polymer ?
#
loop_
_entity_poly.entity_id
_entity_poly.type
_entity_poly.pdbx_seq_one_letter_code
_entity_poly.pdbx_strand_id
1 'polypeptide(L)'
;MAREPARRGPASAHFRKQIEAAEADGVQRDDMLLRLTLSDVSHLKRDRDLAVTDISFKDGVMRYLGVRVEQGGVTDSALDLTSKA
;
A
#
# COMPACT_ATOMS: atom_id res chain seq x y z
N MET A 1 -19.96 -4.49 -18.03
CA MET A 1 -18.90 -4.87 -17.08
C MET A 1 -18.24 -3.58 -16.63
N ALA A 2 -18.45 -3.18 -15.38
CA ALA A 2 -18.06 -1.86 -14.87
C ALA A 2 -16.53 -1.74 -14.84
N ARG A 3 -16.00 -0.71 -15.52
CA ARG A 3 -14.61 -0.28 -15.37
C ARG A 3 -14.57 0.51 -14.06
N GLU A 4 -13.87 -0.01 -13.06
CA GLU A 4 -13.58 0.72 -11.82
C GLU A 4 -13.04 2.12 -12.15
N PRO A 5 -13.45 3.16 -11.39
CA PRO A 5 -13.17 4.53 -11.76
C PRO A 5 -11.66 4.71 -11.86
N ALA A 6 -11.21 5.21 -13.02
CA ALA A 6 -9.82 5.53 -13.28
C ALA A 6 -9.23 6.25 -12.06
N ARG A 7 -8.23 5.63 -11.42
CA ARG A 7 -7.54 6.17 -10.24
C ARG A 7 -7.11 7.60 -10.58
N ARG A 8 -7.78 8.60 -10.01
CA ARG A 8 -7.57 10.03 -10.33
C ARG A 8 -6.26 10.59 -9.74
N GLY A 9 -5.32 9.74 -9.35
CA GLY A 9 -4.04 10.11 -8.77
C GLY A 9 -3.06 8.95 -8.72
N PRO A 10 -1.79 9.22 -8.37
CA PRO A 10 -0.78 8.18 -8.24
C PRO A 10 -1.21 7.16 -7.16
N ALA A 11 -0.91 5.88 -7.41
CA ALA A 11 -1.36 4.79 -6.54
C ALA A 11 -0.86 4.95 -5.09
N SER A 12 0.32 5.53 -4.93
CA SER A 12 0.93 5.96 -3.67
C SER A 12 0.01 6.83 -2.81
N ALA A 13 -0.58 7.89 -3.38
CA ALA A 13 -1.47 8.81 -2.70
C ALA A 13 -2.77 8.14 -2.25
N HIS A 14 -3.26 7.16 -3.03
CA HIS A 14 -4.44 6.39 -2.67
C HIS A 14 -4.17 5.46 -1.46
N PHE A 15 -3.07 4.70 -1.47
CA PHE A 15 -2.73 3.82 -0.36
C PHE A 15 -2.34 4.59 0.90
N ARG A 16 -1.65 5.73 0.74
CA ARG A 16 -1.34 6.63 1.85
C ARG A 16 -2.61 7.06 2.58
N LYS A 17 -3.63 7.52 1.85
CA LYS A 17 -4.92 7.90 2.45
C LYS A 17 -5.60 6.74 3.18
N GLN A 18 -5.53 5.52 2.64
CA GLN A 18 -6.11 4.34 3.30
C GLN A 18 -5.36 3.99 4.59
N ILE A 19 -4.03 4.07 4.58
CA ILE A 19 -3.20 3.84 5.77
C ILE A 19 -3.48 4.92 6.83
N GLU A 20 -3.47 6.20 6.44
CA GLU A 20 -3.79 7.31 7.33
C GLU A 20 -5.20 7.17 7.94
N ALA A 21 -6.18 6.72 7.15
CA ALA A 21 -7.54 6.46 7.64
C ALA A 21 -7.57 5.29 8.64
N ALA A 22 -6.88 4.19 8.35
CA ALA A 22 -6.81 3.05 9.27
C ALA A 22 -6.03 3.38 10.55
N GLU A 23 -4.98 4.19 10.47
CA GLU A 23 -4.28 4.72 11.64
C GLU A 23 -5.18 5.62 12.48
N ALA A 24 -6.01 6.46 11.84
CA ALA A 24 -7.00 7.28 12.52
C ALA A 24 -8.10 6.45 13.20
N ASP A 25 -8.38 5.25 12.68
CA ASP A 25 -9.27 4.25 13.30
C ASP A 25 -8.61 3.52 14.48
N GLY A 26 -7.33 3.77 14.74
CA GLY A 26 -6.56 3.15 15.83
C GLY A 26 -5.82 1.86 15.44
N VAL A 27 -5.88 1.47 14.17
CA VAL A 27 -5.16 0.29 13.66
C VAL A 27 -3.67 0.60 13.59
N GLN A 28 -2.84 -0.30 14.12
CA GLN A 28 -1.39 -0.15 14.04
C GLN A 28 -0.89 -0.53 12.64
N ARG A 29 0.13 0.19 12.16
CA ARG A 29 0.74 -0.07 10.83
C ARG A 29 1.29 -1.49 10.68
N ASP A 30 1.72 -2.13 11.77
CA ASP A 30 2.25 -3.50 11.73
C ASP A 30 1.13 -4.55 11.56
N ASP A 31 -0.12 -4.20 11.92
CA ASP A 31 -1.34 -5.00 11.67
C ASP A 31 -1.97 -4.72 10.29
N MET A 32 -1.34 -3.85 9.49
CA MET A 32 -1.77 -3.56 8.12
C MET A 32 -0.91 -4.33 7.11
N LEU A 33 -1.56 -4.83 6.07
CA LEU A 33 -0.94 -5.57 4.98
C LEU A 33 -1.38 -5.00 3.63
N LEU A 34 -0.48 -4.29 2.97
CA LEU A 34 -0.74 -3.72 1.66
C LEU A 34 -0.40 -4.77 0.58
N ARG A 35 -1.43 -5.33 -0.05
CA ARG A 35 -1.25 -6.26 -1.17
C ARG A 35 -1.23 -5.47 -2.46
N LEU A 36 -0.13 -5.49 -3.19
CA LEU A 36 0.04 -4.77 -4.44
C LEU A 36 0.28 -5.72 -5.61
N THR A 37 -0.30 -5.39 -6.76
CA THR A 37 0.08 -6.04 -8.02
C THR A 37 1.51 -5.66 -8.41
N LEU A 38 2.18 -6.49 -9.22
CA LEU A 38 3.55 -6.21 -9.68
C LEU A 38 3.65 -4.88 -10.46
N SER A 39 2.59 -4.52 -11.18
CA SER A 39 2.48 -3.25 -11.90
C SER A 39 2.45 -2.06 -10.93
N ASP A 40 1.63 -2.15 -9.89
CA ASP A 40 1.52 -1.11 -8.86
C ASP A 40 2.79 -0.96 -8.04
N VAL A 41 3.44 -2.06 -7.68
CA VAL A 41 4.76 -2.05 -7.04
C VAL A 41 5.78 -1.31 -7.90
N SER A 42 5.78 -1.58 -9.21
CA SER A 42 6.71 -0.93 -10.15
C SER A 42 6.40 0.55 -10.29
N HIS A 43 5.12 0.94 -10.26
CA HIS A 43 4.71 2.35 -10.23
C HIS A 43 5.12 3.02 -8.92
N LEU A 44 4.91 2.37 -7.77
CA LEU A 44 5.26 2.88 -6.45
C LEU A 44 6.77 3.14 -6.34
N LYS A 45 7.60 2.21 -6.84
CA LYS A 45 9.07 2.36 -6.89
C LYS A 45 9.54 3.48 -7.82
N ARG A 46 8.74 3.80 -8.84
CA ARG A 46 9.04 4.85 -9.84
C ARG A 46 8.44 6.20 -9.47
N ASP A 47 7.57 6.24 -8.48
CA ASP A 47 6.92 7.46 -8.06
C ASP A 47 7.94 8.39 -7.40
N ARG A 48 8.10 9.58 -7.97
CA ARG A 48 9.06 10.58 -7.49
C ARG A 48 8.48 11.44 -6.36
N ASP A 49 7.17 11.37 -6.14
CA ASP A 49 6.49 12.04 -5.04
C ASP A 49 6.70 11.28 -3.71
N LEU A 50 7.05 9.99 -3.82
CA LEU A 50 7.38 9.18 -2.68
C LEU A 50 8.77 9.49 -2.14
N ALA A 51 8.80 9.98 -0.91
CA ALA A 51 10.06 10.14 -0.22
C ALA A 51 10.68 8.74 -0.01
N VAL A 52 11.98 8.60 -0.25
CA VAL A 52 12.70 7.34 -0.01
C VAL A 52 12.55 6.90 1.45
N THR A 53 12.33 7.84 2.38
CA THR A 53 12.03 7.56 3.79
C THR A 53 10.71 6.82 4.01
N ASP A 54 9.76 6.93 3.09
CA ASP A 54 8.47 6.27 3.17
C ASP A 54 8.54 4.80 2.70
N ILE A 55 9.59 4.41 1.97
CA ILE A 55 9.80 3.03 1.51
C ILE A 55 11.01 2.43 2.22
N SER A 56 10.78 1.40 3.02
CA SER A 56 11.85 0.66 3.69
C SER A 56 11.84 -0.80 3.27
N PHE A 57 12.99 -1.36 2.92
CA PHE A 57 13.14 -2.80 2.74
C PHE A 57 13.82 -3.38 3.97
N LYS A 58 13.10 -4.21 4.73
CA LYS A 58 13.63 -4.86 5.94
C LYS A 58 13.38 -6.35 5.85
N ASP A 59 14.41 -7.16 6.06
CA ASP A 59 14.34 -8.64 6.01
C ASP A 59 13.77 -9.18 4.69
N GLY A 60 14.06 -8.52 3.57
CA GLY A 60 13.53 -8.87 2.25
C GLY A 60 12.06 -8.48 2.01
N VAL A 61 11.42 -7.85 3.00
CA VAL A 61 10.04 -7.40 2.93
C VAL A 61 10.00 -5.89 2.68
N MET A 62 9.23 -5.49 1.67
CA MET A 62 8.97 -4.08 1.40
C MET A 62 7.98 -3.54 2.43
N ARG A 63 8.28 -2.38 3.00
CA ARG A 63 7.41 -1.63 3.91
C ARG A 63 7.17 -0.26 3.33
N TYR A 64 5.90 0.14 3.33
CA TYR A 64 5.43 1.43 2.84
C TYR A 64 4.81 2.20 3.99
N LEU A 65 5.36 3.36 4.35
CA LEU A 65 4.98 4.14 5.54
C LEU A 65 5.03 3.31 6.84
N GLY A 66 5.83 2.24 6.88
CA GLY A 66 5.88 1.27 7.98
C GLY A 66 4.92 0.08 7.87
N VAL A 67 3.98 0.10 6.92
CA VAL A 67 3.04 -0.98 6.62
C VAL A 67 3.69 -2.06 5.77
N ARG A 68 3.44 -3.34 6.06
CA ARG A 68 4.00 -4.46 5.29
C ARG A 68 3.39 -4.51 3.89
N VAL A 69 4.21 -4.64 2.86
CA VAL A 69 3.78 -4.76 1.47
C VAL A 69 4.02 -6.17 0.94
N GLU A 70 2.95 -6.84 0.51
CA GLU A 70 3.03 -8.07 -0.28
C GLU A 70 2.97 -7.74 -1.76
N GLN A 71 3.99 -8.19 -2.51
CA GLN A 71 4.14 -7.92 -3.93
C GLN A 71 3.74 -9.17 -4.72
N GLY A 72 2.73 -9.05 -5.59
CA GLY A 72 2.26 -10.15 -6.43
C GLY A 72 1.24 -11.08 -5.75
N GLY A 73 0.66 -11.99 -6.54
CA GLY A 73 -0.37 -12.94 -6.05
C GLY A 73 -1.78 -12.38 -5.91
N VAL A 74 -1.99 -11.09 -6.23
CA VAL A 74 -3.31 -10.43 -6.24
C VAL A 74 -3.64 -9.85 -7.60
N THR A 75 -4.93 -9.86 -7.93
CA THR A 75 -5.47 -9.32 -9.19
C THR A 75 -5.61 -7.79 -9.15
N ASP A 76 -5.88 -7.24 -7.96
CA ASP A 76 -5.96 -5.80 -7.71
C ASP A 76 -5.24 -5.44 -6.41
N SER A 77 -4.87 -4.17 -6.26
CA SER A 77 -4.07 -3.66 -5.16
C SER A 77 -4.97 -3.14 -4.04
N ALA A 78 -4.90 -3.75 -2.85
CA ALA A 78 -5.78 -3.45 -1.72
C ALA A 78 -5.01 -3.38 -0.38
N LEU A 79 -5.52 -2.56 0.54
CA LEU A 79 -5.08 -2.56 1.93
C LEU A 79 -5.91 -3.58 2.71
N ASP A 80 -5.24 -4.60 3.24
CA ASP A 80 -5.83 -5.58 4.13
C ASP A 80 -5.51 -5.19 5.58
N LEU A 81 -6.53 -5.09 6.41
CA LEU A 81 -6.37 -4.86 7.84
C LEU A 81 -6.43 -6.23 8.49
N THR A 82 -5.29 -6.73 8.97
CA THR A 82 -5.27 -7.95 9.78
C THR A 82 -5.77 -7.57 11.17
N SER A 83 -7.07 -7.30 11.28
CA SER A 83 -7.74 -7.18 12.57
C SER A 83 -7.72 -8.56 13.19
N LYS A 84 -6.72 -8.80 14.06
CA LYS A 84 -6.70 -9.97 14.92
C LYS A 84 -7.76 -9.72 16.00
N ALA A 85 -8.98 -10.20 15.74
CA ALA A 85 -10.05 -10.30 16.73
C ALA A 85 -9.62 -11.14 17.94
#